data_AF-A0A4W3HB89-F1
#
_entry.id   AF-A0A4W3HB89-F1
#
_cell.length_a   1.000
_cell.length_b   1.000
_cell.length_c   1.000
_cell.angle_alpha   90.00
_cell.angle_beta   90.00
_cell.angle_gamma   90.00
#
_symmetry.space_group_name_H-M   'P 1'
#
loop_
_entity.id
_entity.type
_entity.pdbx_description
1 polymer ?
#
loop_
_entity_poly.entity_id
_entity_poly.type
_entity_poly.pdbx_seq_one_letter_code
_entity_poly.pdbx_strand_id
1 'polypeptide(L)'
;MMRKGRVFAAALTCPCLRVSLSLSVCLSVSLPGTEPPPPPPTHKLLKDMATLTRQDLNFGQVVADVLCEFLEVAVHMILYVREVYPIGIFQKRKKYNVPVQMSCHPELNQYIQDTLHCIKPLIEKNEVDRVVVMILDKEHHPVERFVFEISQPPLLSVSSDSLLSHVEQLLRASILKISVCDAILESNPPGCTFTVLVHTRDAATRNMEKIQVIKDFPWIHADEQEVNMREPRLIPLKTMTSDILKMQLYVEERAQKAP
;
A
#
# COMPACT_ATOMS: atom_id res chain seq x y z
N MET A 1 1.37 -12.38 -29.55
CA MET A 1 1.44 -13.25 -28.35
C MET A 1 1.88 -12.37 -27.18
N MET A 2 0.92 -11.69 -26.52
CA MET A 2 1.22 -10.82 -25.36
C MET A 2 1.70 -11.71 -24.22
N ARG A 3 2.94 -11.51 -23.77
CA ARG A 3 3.47 -12.22 -22.60
C ARG A 3 2.89 -11.53 -21.36
N LYS A 4 2.31 -12.31 -20.45
CA LYS A 4 1.73 -11.80 -19.19
C LYS A 4 2.85 -11.16 -18.36
N GLY A 5 2.63 -9.94 -17.86
CA GLY A 5 3.54 -9.30 -16.90
C GLY A 5 3.78 -10.21 -15.68
N ARG A 6 4.97 -10.12 -15.08
CA ARG A 6 5.36 -11.00 -13.96
C ARG A 6 4.91 -10.42 -12.62
N VAL A 7 4.45 -11.31 -11.74
CA VAL A 7 4.01 -11.02 -10.37
C VAL A 7 5.14 -11.36 -9.41
N PHE A 8 5.40 -10.45 -8.47
CA PHE A 8 6.38 -10.64 -7.41
C PHE A 8 5.72 -10.46 -6.04
N ALA A 9 6.16 -11.23 -5.05
CA ALA A 9 5.73 -11.14 -3.67
C ALA A 9 6.92 -10.76 -2.77
N ALA A 10 6.65 -10.00 -1.70
CA ALA A 10 7.62 -9.81 -0.63
C ALA A 10 7.86 -11.15 0.10
N ALA A 11 9.12 -11.59 0.19
CA ALA A 11 9.45 -12.96 0.64
C ALA A 11 9.42 -13.15 2.16
N LEU A 12 9.45 -12.08 2.95
CA LEU A 12 9.32 -12.20 4.39
C LEU A 12 7.85 -12.50 4.73
N THR A 13 7.63 -13.60 5.45
CA THR A 13 6.33 -13.88 6.05
C THR A 13 5.89 -12.69 6.89
N CYS A 14 4.73 -12.15 6.54
CA CYS A 14 4.06 -11.07 7.24
C CYS A 14 4.10 -11.29 8.77
N PRO A 15 4.38 -10.27 9.60
CA PRO A 15 4.58 -10.42 11.05
C PRO A 15 3.34 -10.89 11.84
N CYS A 16 2.25 -11.32 11.20
CA CYS A 16 1.02 -11.82 11.83
C CYS A 16 1.28 -12.81 12.99
N LEU A 17 2.25 -13.73 12.85
CA LEU A 17 2.59 -14.68 13.93
C LEU A 17 3.24 -14.00 15.15
N ARG A 18 4.08 -12.98 14.96
CA ARG A 18 4.75 -12.26 16.06
C ARG A 18 3.85 -11.24 16.74
N VAL A 19 2.99 -10.56 15.98
CA VAL A 19 2.03 -9.59 16.55
C VAL A 19 1.03 -10.29 17.47
N SER A 20 0.56 -11.49 17.12
CA SER A 20 -0.37 -12.26 17.97
C SER A 20 0.27 -12.75 19.27
N LEU A 21 1.57 -13.08 19.26
CA LEU A 21 2.31 -13.49 20.46
C LEU A 21 2.61 -12.28 21.38
N SER A 22 2.90 -11.11 20.82
CA SER A 22 3.16 -9.89 21.60
C SER A 22 1.90 -9.38 22.32
N LEU A 23 0.73 -9.42 21.67
CA LEU A 23 -0.54 -9.06 22.31
C LEU A 23 -0.93 -9.97 23.49
N SER A 24 -0.58 -11.26 23.44
CA SER A 24 -0.85 -12.19 24.56
C SER A 24 0.05 -11.94 25.78
N VAL A 25 1.21 -11.28 25.61
CA VAL A 25 2.12 -10.92 26.71
C VAL A 25 1.78 -9.55 27.30
N CYS A 26 1.24 -8.63 26.49
CA CYS A 26 0.87 -7.28 26.94
C CYS A 26 -0.40 -7.22 27.82
N LEU A 27 -1.24 -8.25 27.86
CA LEU A 27 -2.46 -8.28 28.68
C LEU A 27 -2.22 -8.52 30.19
N SER A 28 -0.97 -8.69 30.63
CA SER A 28 -0.64 -8.99 32.03
C SER A 28 0.42 -8.08 32.69
N VAL A 29 0.73 -6.92 32.11
CA VAL A 29 1.64 -5.97 32.78
C VAL A 29 1.07 -4.55 32.74
N SER A 30 0.45 -4.14 33.84
CA SER A 30 0.25 -2.72 34.16
C SER A 30 1.62 -2.08 34.40
N LEU A 31 2.12 -1.31 33.44
CA LEU A 31 3.28 -0.43 33.61
C LEU A 31 2.81 1.02 33.83
N PRO A 32 3.46 1.76 34.75
CA PRO A 32 3.10 3.13 35.07
C PRO A 32 3.61 4.11 34.01
N GLY A 33 2.93 5.26 33.95
CA GLY A 33 3.11 6.42 33.08
C GLY A 33 4.41 6.51 32.28
N THR A 34 4.30 6.30 30.97
CA THR A 34 5.25 6.79 29.98
C THR A 34 4.64 7.98 29.27
N GLU A 35 5.37 9.09 29.29
CA GLU A 35 5.05 10.35 28.64
C GLU A 35 4.80 10.13 27.14
N PRO A 36 3.79 10.76 26.52
CA PRO A 36 3.50 10.56 25.11
C PRO A 36 4.70 10.96 24.24
N PRO A 37 5.08 10.16 23.23
CA PRO A 37 6.14 10.55 22.30
C PRO A 37 5.77 11.85 21.59
N PRO A 38 6.75 12.72 21.28
CA PRO A 38 6.50 13.98 20.62
C PRO A 38 5.80 13.75 19.28
N PRO A 39 4.88 14.65 18.87
CA PRO A 39 4.19 14.52 17.60
C PRO A 39 5.20 14.47 16.44
N PRO A 40 5.01 13.58 15.45
CA PRO A 40 5.84 13.59 14.25
C PRO A 40 5.73 14.96 13.57
N PRO A 41 6.81 15.45 12.94
CA PRO A 41 6.83 16.78 12.36
C PRO A 41 5.68 16.94 11.37
N THR A 42 4.76 17.84 11.71
CA THR A 42 3.65 18.27 10.86
C THR A 42 4.21 19.06 9.68
N HIS A 43 3.89 18.61 8.46
CA HIS A 43 4.11 19.32 7.19
C HIS A 43 5.48 19.98 7.01
N LYS A 44 6.51 19.18 6.69
CA LYS A 44 7.75 19.71 6.11
C LYS A 44 7.81 19.72 4.57
N LEU A 45 6.79 19.19 3.88
CA LEU A 45 6.79 19.11 2.41
C LEU A 45 5.98 20.21 1.69
N LEU A 46 5.44 21.21 2.40
CA LEU A 46 4.69 22.30 1.77
C LEU A 46 5.28 23.71 1.95
N LYS A 47 6.41 23.86 2.65
CA LYS A 47 7.03 25.18 2.90
C LYS A 47 8.39 25.42 2.27
N ASP A 48 9.05 24.39 1.72
CA ASP A 48 10.38 24.54 1.12
C ASP A 48 10.35 24.66 -0.43
N MET A 49 9.18 24.98 -1.02
CA MET A 49 9.00 25.15 -2.47
C MET A 49 9.13 26.60 -2.96
N ALA A 50 9.62 27.51 -2.11
CA ALA A 50 10.07 28.83 -2.55
C ALA A 50 11.59 28.80 -2.66
N THR A 51 12.09 28.94 -3.89
CA THR A 51 13.51 29.03 -4.29
C THR A 51 14.20 27.69 -4.64
N LEU A 52 13.73 27.03 -5.70
CA LEU A 52 14.56 26.07 -6.44
C LEU A 52 14.70 26.51 -7.89
N THR A 53 15.87 27.04 -8.19
CA THR A 53 16.39 27.24 -9.54
C THR A 53 16.29 25.95 -10.34
N ARG A 54 15.73 26.04 -11.56
CA ARG A 54 15.75 25.03 -12.65
C ARG A 54 16.92 24.03 -12.51
N GLN A 55 16.67 22.95 -11.79
CA GLN A 55 17.43 21.70 -11.81
C GLN A 55 16.38 20.64 -12.07
N ASP A 56 16.64 19.77 -13.03
CA ASP A 56 15.69 18.80 -13.59
C ASP A 56 14.92 18.06 -12.48
N LEU A 57 13.69 18.51 -12.20
CA LEU A 57 12.75 17.76 -11.37
C LEU A 57 12.55 16.43 -12.08
N ASN A 58 13.12 15.35 -11.53
CA ASN A 58 12.84 14.03 -12.04
C ASN A 58 11.37 13.74 -11.72
N PHE A 59 10.53 13.95 -12.71
CA PHE A 59 9.08 13.86 -12.59
C PHE A 59 8.65 12.48 -12.04
N GLY A 60 9.37 11.42 -12.43
CA GLY A 60 9.16 10.07 -11.90
C GLY A 60 9.41 9.95 -10.40
N GLN A 61 10.36 10.69 -9.84
CA GLN A 61 10.62 10.72 -8.39
C GLN A 61 9.46 11.36 -7.64
N VAL A 62 8.94 12.49 -8.11
CA VAL A 62 7.80 13.16 -7.48
C VAL A 62 6.56 12.26 -7.47
N VAL A 63 6.26 11.60 -8.60
CA VAL A 63 5.15 10.65 -8.67
C VAL A 63 5.37 9.45 -7.75
N ALA A 64 6.58 8.90 -7.71
CA ALA A 64 6.91 7.78 -6.84
C ALA A 64 6.81 8.13 -5.36
N ASP A 65 7.27 9.32 -4.95
CA ASP A 65 7.12 9.82 -3.57
C ASP A 65 5.65 9.93 -3.17
N VAL A 66 4.84 10.60 -4.00
CA VAL A 66 3.41 10.78 -3.76
C VAL A 66 2.69 9.43 -3.70
N LEU A 67 3.00 8.50 -4.61
CA LEU A 67 2.39 7.18 -4.63
C LEU A 67 2.82 6.32 -3.44
N CYS A 68 4.11 6.31 -3.08
CA CYS A 68 4.58 5.54 -1.92
C CYS A 68 3.97 6.05 -0.62
N GLU A 69 3.88 7.37 -0.40
CA GLU A 69 3.19 7.92 0.78
C GLU A 69 1.70 7.52 0.78
N PHE A 70 1.04 7.59 -0.37
CA PHE A 70 -0.36 7.20 -0.48
C PHE A 70 -0.57 5.70 -0.21
N LEU A 71 0.25 4.84 -0.81
CA LEU A 71 0.17 3.39 -0.64
C LEU A 71 0.45 3.00 0.82
N GLU A 72 1.38 3.67 1.51
CA GLU A 72 1.60 3.45 2.95
C GLU A 72 0.33 3.70 3.75
N VAL A 73 -0.31 4.85 3.55
CA VAL A 73 -1.57 5.20 4.24
C VAL A 73 -2.70 4.24 3.86
N ALA A 74 -2.80 3.88 2.58
CA ALA A 74 -3.84 2.97 2.08
C ALA A 74 -3.69 1.56 2.64
N VAL A 75 -2.47 1.01 2.70
CA VAL A 75 -2.20 -0.30 3.30
C VAL A 75 -2.61 -0.31 4.77
N HIS A 76 -2.19 0.68 5.56
CA HIS A 76 -2.59 0.78 6.96
C HIS A 76 -4.12 0.85 7.14
N MET A 77 -4.80 1.65 6.31
CA MET A 77 -6.25 1.75 6.32
C MET A 77 -6.93 0.43 5.95
N ILE A 78 -6.43 -0.30 4.95
CA ILE A 78 -6.97 -1.62 4.57
C ILE A 78 -6.83 -2.60 5.73
N LEU A 79 -5.64 -2.68 6.34
CA LEU A 79 -5.38 -3.59 7.46
C LEU A 79 -6.27 -3.30 8.67
N TYR A 80 -6.60 -2.03 8.90
CA TYR A 80 -7.54 -1.60 9.92
C TYR A 80 -8.99 -1.96 9.59
N VAL A 81 -9.50 -1.53 8.43
CA VAL A 81 -10.92 -1.69 8.05
C VAL A 81 -11.28 -3.16 7.80
N ARG A 82 -10.33 -3.96 7.35
CA ARG A 82 -10.53 -5.41 7.11
C ARG A 82 -10.13 -6.28 8.30
N GLU A 83 -9.83 -5.66 9.44
CA GLU A 83 -9.54 -6.31 10.72
C GLU A 83 -8.42 -7.38 10.63
N VAL A 84 -7.44 -7.17 9.75
CA VAL A 84 -6.27 -8.08 9.62
C VAL A 84 -5.40 -8.01 10.87
N TYR A 85 -5.38 -6.85 11.52
CA TYR A 85 -4.75 -6.66 12.83
C TYR A 85 -5.73 -6.03 13.83
N PRO A 86 -5.56 -6.28 15.14
CA PRO A 86 -6.43 -5.71 16.17
C PRO A 86 -6.41 -4.18 16.17
N ILE A 87 -7.57 -3.55 16.35
CA ILE A 87 -7.71 -2.09 16.40
C ILE A 87 -6.79 -1.40 17.42
N GLY A 88 -6.37 -2.11 18.48
CA GLY A 88 -5.51 -1.59 19.54
C GLY A 88 -4.09 -1.22 19.10
N ILE A 89 -3.62 -1.72 17.95
CA ILE A 89 -2.32 -1.31 17.40
C ILE A 89 -2.41 -0.07 16.51
N PHE A 90 -3.61 0.45 16.23
CA PHE A 90 -3.80 1.59 15.34
C PHE A 90 -4.09 2.88 16.11
N GLN A 91 -3.53 3.97 15.60
CA GLN A 91 -3.74 5.32 16.10
C GLN A 91 -4.37 6.19 15.01
N LYS A 92 -5.41 6.93 15.40
CA LYS A 92 -6.06 7.91 14.53
C LYS A 92 -5.11 9.06 14.23
N ARG A 93 -4.86 9.32 12.95
CA ARG A 93 -4.06 10.44 12.43
C ARG A 93 -4.84 11.19 11.35
N LYS A 94 -4.25 12.26 10.82
CA LYS A 94 -4.80 13.05 9.73
C LYS A 94 -3.81 13.06 8.57
N LYS A 95 -4.23 12.54 7.41
CA LYS A 95 -3.47 12.50 6.15
C LYS A 95 -4.42 12.88 5.02
N TYR A 96 -3.93 13.57 3.99
CA TYR A 96 -4.79 14.07 2.89
C TYR A 96 -6.02 14.85 3.41
N ASN A 97 -5.86 15.60 4.50
CA ASN A 97 -6.94 16.31 5.20
C ASN A 97 -8.16 15.43 5.63
N VAL A 98 -7.99 14.11 5.77
CA VAL A 98 -9.01 13.16 6.25
C VAL A 98 -8.48 12.33 7.42
N PRO A 99 -9.36 11.82 8.31
CA PRO A 99 -8.95 10.91 9.37
C PRO A 99 -8.49 9.58 8.77
N VAL A 100 -7.36 9.08 9.25
CA VAL A 100 -6.78 7.78 8.87
C VAL A 100 -6.34 7.01 10.11
N GLN A 101 -6.18 5.70 9.98
CA GLN A 101 -5.68 4.82 11.02
C GLN A 101 -4.30 4.33 10.60
N MET A 102 -3.30 4.57 11.45
CA MET A 102 -1.91 4.20 11.21
C MET A 102 -1.45 3.25 12.31
N SER A 103 -0.72 2.20 11.96
CA SER A 103 -0.19 1.25 12.94
C SER A 103 0.91 1.92 13.78
N CYS A 104 0.94 1.55 15.06
CA CYS A 104 2.01 1.87 16.00
C CYS A 104 2.97 0.70 16.23
N HIS A 105 2.70 -0.47 15.63
CA HIS A 105 3.53 -1.67 15.81
C HIS A 105 4.83 -1.57 14.97
N PRO A 106 6.03 -1.54 15.59
CA PRO A 106 7.28 -1.29 14.87
C PRO A 106 7.57 -2.30 13.75
N GLU A 107 7.38 -3.60 14.00
CA GLU A 107 7.68 -4.62 12.97
C GLU A 107 6.72 -4.53 11.76
N LEU A 108 5.46 -4.13 11.98
CA LEU A 108 4.49 -4.00 10.90
C LEU A 108 4.82 -2.77 10.06
N ASN A 109 5.12 -1.67 10.73
CA ASN A 109 5.50 -0.41 10.08
C ASN A 109 6.78 -0.59 9.27
N GLN A 110 7.78 -1.28 9.83
CA GLN A 110 9.03 -1.59 9.13
C GLN A 110 8.78 -2.45 7.90
N TYR A 111 7.97 -3.52 8.01
CA TYR A 111 7.62 -4.36 6.87
C TYR A 111 6.96 -3.58 5.73
N ILE A 112 5.99 -2.71 6.05
CA ILE A 112 5.31 -1.87 5.06
C ILE A 112 6.29 -0.88 4.43
N GLN A 113 7.14 -0.23 5.24
CA GLN A 113 8.15 0.71 4.76
C GLN A 113 9.19 0.04 3.86
N ASP A 114 9.73 -1.10 4.25
CA ASP A 114 10.70 -1.86 3.46
C ASP A 114 10.11 -2.32 2.12
N THR A 115 8.86 -2.79 2.15
CA THR A 115 8.10 -3.14 0.95
C THR A 115 8.01 -1.94 0.00
N LEU A 116 7.57 -0.79 0.50
CA LEU A 116 7.37 0.42 -0.31
C LEU A 116 8.68 1.04 -0.79
N HIS A 117 9.74 0.95 0.03
CA HIS A 117 11.06 1.41 -0.33
C HIS A 117 11.66 0.59 -1.47
N CYS A 118 11.46 -0.73 -1.46
CA CYS A 118 11.88 -1.60 -2.56
C CYS A 118 11.12 -1.31 -3.86
N ILE A 119 9.82 -1.00 -3.80
CA ILE A 119 9.05 -0.77 -5.04
C ILE A 119 9.25 0.62 -5.64
N LYS A 120 9.66 1.60 -4.82
CA LYS A 120 9.80 3.00 -5.21
C LYS A 120 10.63 3.19 -6.50
N PRO A 121 11.82 2.59 -6.66
CA PRO A 121 12.61 2.74 -7.90
C PRO A 121 11.93 2.19 -9.16
N LEU A 122 11.03 1.20 -9.05
CA LEU A 122 10.24 0.74 -10.20
C LEU A 122 9.15 1.73 -10.54
N ILE A 123 8.51 2.33 -9.54
CA ILE A 123 7.51 3.37 -9.75
C ILE A 123 8.16 4.59 -10.42
N GLU A 124 9.37 4.99 -9.99
CA GLU A 124 10.14 6.08 -10.61
C GLU A 124 10.38 5.86 -12.11
N LYS A 125 10.59 4.61 -12.52
CA LYS A 125 10.81 4.21 -13.92
C LYS A 125 9.53 3.86 -14.68
N ASN A 126 8.36 4.03 -14.05
CA ASN A 126 7.07 3.61 -14.58
C ASN A 126 7.04 2.11 -14.97
N GLU A 127 7.74 1.27 -14.20
CA GLU A 127 7.87 -0.16 -14.42
C GLU A 127 6.83 -1.00 -13.67
N VAL A 128 6.05 -0.37 -12.78
CA VAL A 128 4.94 -0.99 -12.06
C VAL A 128 3.64 -0.82 -12.86
N ASP A 129 2.89 -1.91 -13.00
CA ASP A 129 1.55 -1.92 -13.56
C ASP A 129 0.49 -1.94 -12.45
N ARG A 130 0.69 -2.81 -11.44
CA ARG A 130 -0.25 -2.95 -10.32
C ARG A 130 0.48 -3.20 -9.01
N VAL A 131 -0.02 -2.60 -7.94
CA VAL A 131 0.32 -2.98 -6.56
C VAL A 131 -0.91 -3.61 -5.94
N VAL A 132 -0.78 -4.77 -5.31
CA VAL A 132 -1.91 -5.51 -4.76
C VAL A 132 -1.67 -5.80 -3.29
N VAL A 133 -2.60 -5.39 -2.43
CA VAL A 133 -2.64 -5.85 -1.04
C VAL A 133 -3.55 -7.07 -1.00
N MET A 134 -2.95 -8.26 -0.83
CA MET A 134 -3.66 -9.53 -0.84
C MET A 134 -3.87 -10.02 0.58
N ILE A 135 -5.13 -10.26 0.94
CA ILE A 135 -5.53 -10.84 2.23
C ILE A 135 -5.71 -12.34 2.04
N LEU A 136 -5.10 -13.11 2.94
CA LEU A 136 -5.03 -14.57 2.93
C LEU A 136 -5.74 -15.12 4.17
N ASP A 137 -6.45 -16.24 4.03
CA ASP A 137 -6.99 -16.98 5.19
C ASP A 137 -5.90 -17.76 5.94
N LYS A 138 -6.28 -18.53 6.98
CA LYS A 138 -5.36 -19.31 7.81
C LYS A 138 -4.65 -20.41 7.03
N GLU A 139 -5.28 -20.88 5.97
CA GLU A 139 -4.79 -21.90 5.05
C GLU A 139 -3.96 -21.27 3.91
N HIS A 140 -3.66 -19.96 3.98
CA HIS A 140 -2.92 -19.19 2.99
C HIS A 140 -3.59 -19.08 1.61
N HIS A 141 -4.92 -19.21 1.53
CA HIS A 141 -5.66 -18.96 0.30
C HIS A 141 -6.09 -17.49 0.17
N PRO A 142 -6.02 -16.89 -1.03
CA PRO A 142 -6.51 -15.53 -1.28
C PRO A 142 -8.01 -15.38 -1.00
N VAL A 143 -8.37 -14.40 -0.17
CA VAL A 143 -9.74 -14.04 0.17
C VAL A 143 -10.13 -12.71 -0.46
N GLU A 144 -9.25 -11.71 -0.37
CA GLU A 144 -9.46 -10.38 -0.96
C GLU A 144 -8.16 -9.86 -1.59
N ARG A 145 -8.30 -9.05 -2.64
CA ARG A 145 -7.19 -8.28 -3.22
C ARG A 145 -7.61 -6.85 -3.45
N PHE A 146 -6.94 -5.93 -2.79
CA PHE A 146 -7.05 -4.50 -3.09
C PHE A 146 -6.03 -4.18 -4.17
N VAL A 147 -6.52 -4.00 -5.40
CA VAL A 147 -5.70 -3.78 -6.59
C VAL A 147 -5.62 -2.29 -6.88
N PHE A 148 -4.40 -1.77 -6.84
CA PHE A 148 -4.02 -0.43 -7.29
C PHE A 148 -3.40 -0.55 -8.67
N GLU A 149 -4.21 -0.36 -9.71
CA GLU A 149 -3.73 -0.32 -11.10
C GLU A 149 -3.23 1.09 -11.41
N ILE A 150 -1.96 1.20 -11.81
CA ILE A 150 -1.23 2.47 -11.91
C ILE A 150 -0.79 2.69 -13.35
N SER A 151 -1.02 3.90 -13.86
CA SER A 151 -0.54 4.33 -15.18
C SER A 151 -0.03 5.76 -15.10
N GLN A 152 1.23 5.96 -15.49
CA GLN A 152 1.83 7.29 -15.59
C GLN A 152 1.83 7.75 -17.06
N PRO A 153 0.96 8.70 -17.44
CA PRO A 153 0.92 9.21 -18.81
C PRO A 153 2.21 9.98 -19.16
N PRO A 154 2.59 10.05 -20.45
CA PRO A 154 3.71 10.89 -20.89
C PRO A 154 3.45 12.36 -20.56
N LEU A 155 4.42 13.02 -19.91
CA LEU A 155 4.28 14.41 -19.51
C LEU A 155 4.29 15.32 -20.75
N LEU A 156 3.21 16.09 -20.98
CA LEU A 156 3.12 16.99 -22.15
C LEU A 156 3.40 18.46 -21.83
N SER A 157 3.11 18.89 -20.60
CA SER A 157 3.52 20.17 -19.97
C SER A 157 2.67 20.35 -18.71
N VAL A 158 3.23 20.72 -17.56
CA VAL A 158 2.40 20.91 -16.36
C VAL A 158 2.73 22.19 -15.60
N SER A 159 1.70 22.92 -15.19
CA SER A 159 1.78 23.95 -14.15
C SER A 159 1.85 23.28 -12.77
N SER A 160 2.98 23.43 -12.08
CA SER A 160 3.39 22.62 -10.92
C SER A 160 2.49 22.76 -9.68
N ASP A 161 2.06 23.99 -9.35
CA ASP A 161 1.61 24.28 -7.99
C ASP A 161 0.15 23.86 -7.73
N SER A 162 -0.71 23.94 -8.75
CA SER A 162 -2.10 23.47 -8.66
C SER A 162 -2.24 21.97 -8.86
N LEU A 163 -1.28 21.33 -9.54
CA LEU A 163 -1.34 19.92 -9.88
C LEU A 163 -1.26 19.01 -8.66
N LEU A 164 -0.27 19.23 -7.78
CA LEU A 164 -0.05 18.35 -6.62
C LEU A 164 -1.22 18.44 -5.64
N SER A 165 -1.78 19.64 -5.44
CA SER A 165 -2.99 19.81 -4.62
C SER A 165 -4.20 19.11 -5.24
N HIS A 166 -4.34 19.13 -6.56
CA HIS A 166 -5.39 18.37 -7.25
C HIS A 166 -5.21 16.86 -7.08
N VAL A 167 -3.98 16.36 -7.22
CA VAL A 167 -3.65 14.93 -7.00
C VAL A 167 -3.91 14.52 -5.55
N GLU A 168 -3.55 15.35 -4.57
CA GLU A 168 -3.86 15.14 -3.16
C GLU A 168 -5.38 14.97 -2.93
N GLN A 169 -6.20 15.84 -3.56
CA GLN A 169 -7.65 15.76 -3.48
C GLN A 169 -8.22 14.49 -4.11
N LEU A 170 -7.62 14.02 -5.21
CA LEU A 170 -8.01 12.76 -5.87
C LEU A 170 -7.66 11.54 -5.00
N LEU A 171 -6.45 11.50 -4.43
CA LEU A 171 -5.99 10.44 -3.54
C LEU A 171 -6.82 10.39 -2.24
N ARG A 172 -7.18 11.55 -1.70
CA ARG A 172 -8.10 11.68 -0.56
C ARG A 172 -9.41 10.92 -0.79
N ALA A 173 -9.97 11.01 -2.00
CA ALA A 173 -11.21 10.31 -2.32
C ALA A 173 -11.05 8.78 -2.29
N SER A 174 -9.88 8.27 -2.65
CA SER A 174 -9.55 6.83 -2.53
C SER A 174 -9.47 6.39 -1.07
N ILE A 175 -8.83 7.17 -0.19
CA ILE A 175 -8.78 6.90 1.25
C ILE A 175 -10.18 6.86 1.87
N LEU A 176 -11.04 7.82 1.50
CA LEU A 176 -12.43 7.84 1.97
C LEU A 176 -13.22 6.60 1.50
N LYS A 177 -12.99 6.14 0.26
CA LYS A 177 -13.61 4.90 -0.24
C LYS A 177 -13.13 3.66 0.50
N ILE A 178 -11.85 3.58 0.86
CA ILE A 178 -11.33 2.50 1.70
C ILE A 178 -11.98 2.55 3.09
N SER A 179 -12.17 3.74 3.67
CA SER A 179 -12.72 3.87 5.04
C SER A 179 -14.15 3.37 5.22
N VAL A 180 -14.89 3.17 4.12
CA VAL A 180 -16.29 2.70 4.11
C VAL A 180 -16.49 1.46 3.24
N CYS A 181 -15.41 0.76 2.88
CA CYS A 181 -15.51 -0.41 2.01
C CYS A 181 -16.07 -1.64 2.72
N ASP A 182 -16.06 -1.67 4.06
CA ASP A 182 -16.72 -2.69 4.88
C ASP A 182 -18.22 -2.81 4.59
N ALA A 183 -18.91 -1.71 4.25
CA ALA A 183 -20.32 -1.72 3.92
C ALA A 183 -20.66 -2.42 2.59
N ILE A 184 -19.68 -2.67 1.73
CA ILE A 184 -19.86 -3.27 0.40
C ILE A 184 -19.07 -4.57 0.20
N LEU A 185 -18.27 -4.97 1.18
CA LEU A 185 -17.48 -6.20 1.18
C LEU A 185 -18.00 -7.15 2.25
N GLU A 186 -17.99 -8.45 1.97
CA GLU A 186 -18.36 -9.47 2.96
C GLU A 186 -17.30 -9.56 4.06
N SER A 187 -17.67 -9.95 5.29
CA SER A 187 -16.70 -10.14 6.37
C SER A 187 -15.65 -11.21 6.03
N ASN A 188 -14.39 -10.94 6.39
CA ASN A 188 -13.31 -11.91 6.20
C ASN A 188 -13.35 -13.00 7.27
N PRO A 189 -12.85 -14.23 6.97
CA PRO A 189 -12.70 -15.26 7.99
C PRO A 189 -11.70 -14.81 9.07
N PRO A 190 -11.81 -15.32 10.31
CA PRO A 190 -10.90 -14.93 11.38
C PRO A 190 -9.47 -15.41 11.10
N GLY A 191 -8.47 -14.70 11.65
CA GLY A 191 -7.07 -15.10 11.52
C GLY A 191 -6.47 -14.90 10.13
N CYS A 192 -7.00 -13.94 9.37
CA CYS A 192 -6.40 -13.55 8.10
C CYS A 192 -4.99 -12.96 8.28
N THR A 193 -4.18 -13.12 7.25
CA THR A 193 -2.88 -12.46 7.09
C THR A 193 -2.87 -11.64 5.81
N PHE A 194 -1.78 -10.93 5.51
CA PHE A 194 -1.67 -10.21 4.25
C PHE A 194 -0.28 -10.33 3.62
N THR A 195 -0.20 -10.09 2.32
CA THR A 195 1.05 -9.87 1.60
C THR A 195 0.85 -8.79 0.53
N VAL A 196 1.95 -8.23 0.02
CA VAL A 196 1.94 -7.25 -1.06
C VAL A 196 2.50 -7.89 -2.31
N LEU A 197 1.73 -7.84 -3.40
CA LEU A 197 2.19 -8.24 -4.73
C LEU A 197 2.46 -7.02 -5.60
N VAL A 198 3.43 -7.16 -6.49
CA VAL A 198 3.76 -6.15 -7.50
C VAL A 198 3.72 -6.81 -8.86
N HIS A 199 2.86 -6.28 -9.72
CA HIS A 199 2.83 -6.63 -11.14
C HIS A 199 3.70 -5.62 -11.86
N THR A 200 4.72 -6.13 -12.54
CA THR A 200 5.64 -5.30 -13.32
C THR A 200 5.31 -5.35 -14.80
N ARG A 201 5.60 -4.25 -15.50
CA ARG A 201 5.54 -4.17 -16.97
C ARG A 201 6.67 -5.01 -17.57
N ASP A 202 6.45 -5.58 -18.76
CA ASP A 202 7.32 -6.58 -19.40
C ASP A 202 8.82 -6.24 -19.43
N ALA A 203 9.19 -4.96 -19.53
CA ALA A 203 10.58 -4.51 -19.57
C ALA A 203 11.35 -4.69 -18.24
N ALA A 204 10.65 -4.84 -17.11
CA ALA A 204 11.21 -4.71 -15.76
C ALA A 204 11.58 -6.03 -15.06
N THR A 205 11.32 -7.17 -15.70
CA THR A 205 11.64 -8.49 -15.15
C THR A 205 13.11 -8.59 -14.70
N ARG A 206 14.04 -7.99 -15.46
CA ARG A 206 15.49 -8.00 -15.16
C ARG A 206 15.88 -7.01 -14.05
N ASN A 207 15.01 -6.06 -13.75
CA ASN A 207 15.28 -5.03 -12.76
C ASN A 207 14.85 -5.50 -11.36
N MET A 208 13.81 -6.32 -11.22
CA MET A 208 13.41 -6.82 -9.90
C MET A 208 14.51 -7.65 -9.21
N GLU A 209 15.27 -8.43 -9.98
CA GLU A 209 16.47 -9.14 -9.50
C GLU A 209 17.56 -8.18 -8.97
N LYS A 210 17.61 -6.95 -9.50
CA LYS A 210 18.55 -5.88 -9.10
C LYS A 210 17.99 -5.00 -7.97
N ILE A 211 16.71 -5.11 -7.64
CA ILE A 211 15.99 -4.28 -6.66
C ILE A 211 16.02 -4.92 -5.26
N GLN A 212 16.96 -5.85 -5.01
CA GLN A 212 17.36 -6.21 -3.66
C GLN A 212 18.12 -5.04 -2.98
N VAL A 213 17.45 -3.87 -2.88
CA VAL A 213 17.93 -2.63 -2.26
C VAL A 213 18.17 -2.90 -0.77
N ILE A 214 17.32 -3.72 -0.17
CA ILE A 214 17.43 -4.15 1.22
C ILE A 214 17.92 -5.60 1.23
N LYS A 215 19.14 -5.80 1.73
CA LYS A 215 19.86 -7.09 1.71
C LYS A 215 19.09 -8.23 2.38
N ASP A 216 18.28 -7.91 3.39
CA ASP A 216 17.53 -8.89 4.19
C ASP A 216 16.00 -8.89 3.87
N PHE A 217 15.59 -8.26 2.76
CA PHE A 217 14.19 -8.22 2.29
C PHE A 217 14.10 -8.65 0.82
N PRO A 218 14.23 -9.96 0.52
CA PRO A 218 14.21 -10.41 -0.86
C PRO A 218 12.79 -10.35 -1.45
N TRP A 219 12.72 -10.07 -2.75
CA TRP A 219 11.51 -10.25 -3.55
C TRP A 219 11.63 -11.53 -4.36
N ILE A 220 10.58 -12.33 -4.37
CA ILE A 220 10.51 -13.59 -5.12
C ILE A 220 9.43 -13.51 -6.19
N HIS A 221 9.57 -14.33 -7.23
CA HIS A 221 8.48 -14.57 -8.15
C HIS A 221 7.33 -15.23 -7.40
N ALA A 222 6.13 -14.67 -7.55
CA ALA A 222 4.96 -15.24 -6.92
C ALA A 222 4.53 -16.48 -7.72
N ASP A 223 4.23 -17.57 -7.01
CA ASP A 223 3.67 -18.77 -7.62
C ASP A 223 2.25 -18.46 -8.11
N GLU A 224 1.94 -18.80 -9.37
CA GLU A 224 0.61 -18.60 -9.97
C GLU A 224 -0.49 -19.28 -9.16
N GLN A 225 -0.21 -20.39 -8.47
CA GLN A 225 -1.20 -21.09 -7.64
C GLN A 225 -1.51 -20.33 -6.34
N GLU A 226 -0.50 -19.75 -5.70
CA GLU A 226 -0.65 -18.97 -4.47
C GLU A 226 -1.37 -17.64 -4.72
N VAL A 227 -1.16 -17.05 -5.90
CA VAL A 227 -1.84 -15.81 -6.32
C VAL A 227 -3.10 -16.05 -7.13
N ASN A 228 -3.64 -17.27 -7.22
CA ASN A 228 -4.91 -17.50 -7.90
C ASN A 228 -6.08 -17.37 -6.93
N MET A 229 -7.11 -16.59 -7.32
CA MET A 229 -8.34 -16.47 -6.54
C MET A 229 -9.43 -17.18 -7.32
N ARG A 230 -10.16 -18.06 -6.64
CA ARG A 230 -11.29 -18.78 -7.23
C ARG A 230 -12.47 -17.82 -7.34
N GLU A 231 -13.01 -17.70 -8.56
CA GLU A 231 -14.24 -16.95 -8.87
C GLU A 231 -14.30 -15.55 -8.23
N PRO A 232 -13.33 -14.66 -8.55
CA PRO A 232 -13.28 -13.33 -7.97
C PRO A 232 -14.44 -12.46 -8.46
N ARG A 233 -15.16 -11.84 -7.52
CA ARG A 233 -16.11 -10.75 -7.79
C ARG A 233 -15.34 -9.43 -7.79
N LEU A 234 -15.50 -8.65 -8.85
CA LEU A 234 -14.81 -7.37 -9.01
C LEU A 234 -15.67 -6.22 -8.47
N ILE A 235 -15.15 -5.49 -7.49
CA ILE A 235 -15.86 -4.43 -6.77
C ILE A 235 -15.06 -3.12 -6.91
N PRO A 236 -15.47 -2.20 -7.81
CA PRO A 236 -14.74 -0.96 -8.01
C PRO A 236 -14.94 0.01 -6.83
N LEU A 237 -13.84 0.58 -6.32
CA LEU A 237 -13.89 1.57 -5.23
C LEU A 237 -13.72 2.99 -5.75
N LYS A 238 -12.66 3.25 -6.54
CA LYS A 238 -12.34 4.59 -7.02
C LYS A 238 -11.46 4.57 -8.27
N THR A 239 -11.74 5.48 -9.19
CA THR A 239 -10.84 5.82 -10.30
C THR A 239 -10.44 7.28 -10.19
N MET A 240 -9.18 7.57 -10.50
CA MET A 240 -8.64 8.93 -10.62
C MET A 240 -7.82 9.08 -11.88
N THR A 241 -7.83 10.28 -12.43
CA THR A 241 -7.08 10.65 -13.64
C THR A 241 -6.58 12.06 -13.45
N SER A 242 -5.28 12.25 -13.65
CA SER A 242 -4.59 13.52 -13.69
C SER A 242 -3.55 13.47 -14.82
N ASP A 243 -2.90 14.61 -15.08
CA ASP A 243 -1.86 14.72 -16.10
C ASP A 243 -0.61 13.90 -15.78
N ILE A 244 -0.50 13.39 -14.55
CA ILE A 244 0.71 12.74 -14.05
C ILE A 244 0.49 11.35 -13.48
N LEU A 245 -0.74 11.07 -13.09
CA LEU A 245 -1.11 9.82 -12.46
C LEU A 245 -2.54 9.47 -12.83
N LYS A 246 -2.70 8.31 -13.43
CA LYS A 246 -3.98 7.59 -13.53
C LYS A 246 -3.91 6.39 -12.61
N MET A 247 -4.94 6.22 -11.79
CA MET A 247 -5.01 5.09 -10.88
C MET A 247 -6.43 4.58 -10.75
N GLN A 248 -6.60 3.26 -10.77
CA GLN A 248 -7.84 2.59 -10.43
C GLN A 248 -7.62 1.75 -9.17
N LEU A 249 -8.57 1.86 -8.24
CA LEU A 249 -8.65 1.06 -7.04
C LEU A 249 -9.93 0.24 -7.10
N TYR A 250 -9.78 -1.08 -7.07
CA TYR A 250 -10.87 -2.04 -7.00
C TYR A 250 -10.48 -3.22 -6.12
N VAL A 251 -11.49 -3.97 -5.67
CA VAL A 251 -11.31 -5.17 -4.87
C VAL A 251 -11.70 -6.39 -5.70
N GLU A 252 -10.84 -7.41 -5.71
CA GLU A 252 -11.24 -8.76 -6.12
C GLU A 252 -11.58 -9.53 -4.84
N GLU A 253 -12.82 -10.00 -4.75
CA GLU A 253 -13.36 -10.68 -3.57
C GLU A 253 -13.75 -12.12 -3.91
N ARG A 254 -13.30 -13.09 -3.11
CA ARG A 254 -13.68 -14.50 -3.26
C ARG A 254 -15.19 -14.64 -3.05
N ALA A 255 -15.90 -15.23 -4.01
CA ALA A 255 -17.37 -15.34 -3.98
C ALA A 255 -17.93 -16.07 -2.74
N GLN A 256 -17.16 -16.97 -2.11
CA GLN A 256 -17.51 -17.63 -0.86
C GLN A 256 -16.32 -17.53 0.10
N LYS A 257 -16.44 -16.69 1.13
CA LYS A 257 -15.38 -16.51 2.14
C LYS A 257 -15.46 -17.49 3.30
N ALA A 258 -16.66 -17.96 3.63
CA ALA A 258 -16.90 -18.97 4.65
C ALA A 258 -16.59 -20.38 4.13
N PRO A 259 -16.16 -21.30 5.01
CA PRO A 259 -16.07 -22.73 4.68
C PRO A 259 -17.44 -23.35 4.39
#